data_AF-A0A1Y1X6N3-F1
#
_entry.id   AF-A0A1Y1X6N3-F1
#
_cell.length_a   1.000
_cell.length_b   1.000
_cell.length_c   1.000
_cell.angle_alpha   90.00
_cell.angle_beta   90.00
_cell.angle_gamma   90.00
#
_symmetry.space_group_name_H-M   'P 1'
#
loop_
_entity.id
_entity.type
_entity.pdbx_description
1 polymer ?
#
loop_
_entity_poly.entity_id
_entity_poly.type
_entity_poly.pdbx_seq_one_letter_code
_entity_poly.pdbx_strand_id
1 'polypeptide(L)' 'MFETFHQTPHGEFRTSFYNPFEVKHRKRTTRTQFTVLEKAFQENAKPNSAVRKELAQQLNMTPRGVQVWFQNRRAKAK' A
#
# COMPACT_ATOMS: atom_id res chain seq x y z
N MET A 1 -6.49 24.32 -21.21
CA MET A 1 -5.07 24.39 -21.64
C MET A 1 -4.32 25.22 -20.64
N PHE A 2 -3.46 24.58 -19.83
CA PHE A 2 -2.37 25.28 -19.14
C PHE A 2 -1.20 24.29 -19.07
N GLU A 3 -0.41 24.26 -20.14
CA GLU A 3 0.91 23.63 -20.17
C GLU A 3 1.83 24.40 -19.21
N THR A 4 2.16 23.79 -18.08
CA THR A 4 3.25 24.28 -17.24
C THR A 4 4.55 23.74 -17.83
N PHE A 5 5.20 24.55 -18.66
CA PHE A 5 6.50 24.26 -19.25
C PHE A 5 7.61 24.32 -18.19
N HIS A 6 8.01 23.17 -17.65
CA HIS A 6 9.29 23.04 -16.98
C HIS A 6 10.29 22.36 -17.91
N GLN A 7 11.02 23.19 -18.67
CA GLN A 7 12.16 22.78 -19.47
C GLN A 7 13.37 22.57 -18.54
N THR A 8 13.85 21.34 -18.42
CA THR A 8 15.25 21.09 -18.01
C THR A 8 15.93 20.20 -19.06
N PRO A 9 17.18 20.48 -19.44
CA PRO A 9 17.85 19.81 -20.53
C PRO A 9 18.63 18.60 -20.00
N HIS A 10 17.96 17.47 -19.80
CA HIS A 10 18.48 16.12 -20.05
C HIS A 10 17.67 15.03 -19.34
N GLY A 11 17.21 14.05 -20.12
CA GLY A 11 17.18 12.64 -19.73
C GLY A 11 15.95 12.18 -18.95
N GLU A 12 14.96 11.67 -19.69
CA GLU A 12 13.92 10.75 -19.20
C GLU A 12 13.00 11.26 -18.09
N PHE A 13 12.22 12.29 -18.43
CA PHE A 13 10.93 12.50 -17.77
C PHE A 13 10.01 11.33 -18.09
N ARG A 14 9.97 10.33 -17.19
CA ARG A 14 8.83 9.41 -17.13
C ARG A 14 7.61 10.20 -16.66
N THR A 15 6.99 10.90 -17.61
CA THR A 15 5.58 11.26 -17.55
C THR A 15 4.82 9.94 -17.51
N SER A 16 4.70 9.36 -16.32
CA SER A 16 3.76 8.27 -16.10
C SER A 16 2.38 8.92 -16.13
N PHE A 17 1.94 9.25 -17.35
CA PHE A 17 0.58 9.70 -17.63
C PHE A 17 -0.34 8.72 -16.91
N TYR A 18 -1.20 9.23 -16.03
CA TYR A 18 -2.24 8.43 -15.40
C TYR A 18 -3.07 7.85 -16.54
N ASN A 19 -2.83 6.58 -16.86
CA ASN A 19 -3.54 5.88 -17.90
C ASN A 19 -4.77 5.24 -17.22
N PRO A 20 -5.97 5.84 -17.34
CA PRO A 20 -7.15 5.39 -16.62
C PRO A 20 -7.58 3.96 -17.00
N PHE A 21 -7.02 3.41 -18.08
CA PHE A 21 -7.23 2.05 -18.54
C PHE A 21 -6.24 1.04 -17.95
N GLU A 22 -5.20 1.49 -17.24
CA GLU A 22 -4.27 0.59 -16.56
C GLU A 22 -4.93 0.06 -15.27
N VAL A 23 -5.58 -1.10 -15.39
CA VAL A 23 -6.14 -1.80 -14.23
C VAL A 23 -4.98 -2.30 -13.38
N LYS A 24 -4.63 -1.54 -12.35
CA LYS A 24 -3.62 -1.95 -11.37
C LYS A 24 -4.16 -3.17 -10.62
N HIS A 25 -3.75 -4.37 -11.04
CA HIS A 25 -4.17 -5.63 -10.44
C HIS A 25 -3.83 -5.62 -8.94
N ARG A 26 -4.87 -5.51 -8.11
CA ARG A 26 -4.72 -5.53 -6.66
C ARG A 26 -4.27 -6.92 -6.27
N LYS A 27 -3.04 -7.05 -5.76
CA LYS A 27 -2.59 -8.31 -5.14
C LYS A 27 -3.49 -8.57 -3.93
N ARG A 28 -4.27 -9.65 -4.00
CA ARG A 28 -5.10 -10.11 -2.89
C ARG A 28 -4.18 -10.73 -1.84
N THR A 29 -4.32 -10.33 -0.59
CA THR A 29 -3.68 -11.02 0.54
C THR A 29 -4.14 -12.47 0.59
N THR A 30 -3.20 -13.39 0.70
CA THR A 30 -3.50 -14.83 0.83
C THR A 30 -4.17 -15.14 2.17
N ARG A 31 -4.80 -16.30 2.30
CA ARG A 31 -5.47 -16.71 3.55
C ARG A 31 -4.50 -16.80 4.74
N THR A 32 -3.27 -17.24 4.48
CA THR A 32 -2.19 -17.26 5.48
C THR A 32 -1.81 -15.85 5.90
N GLN A 33 -1.63 -14.92 4.93
CA GLN A 33 -1.33 -13.52 5.25
C GLN A 33 -2.45 -12.86 6.06
N PHE A 34 -3.70 -13.14 5.70
CA PHE A 34 -4.87 -12.64 6.41
C PHE A 34 -4.90 -13.11 7.87
N THR A 35 -4.60 -14.38 8.14
CA THR A 35 -4.62 -14.95 9.49
C THR A 35 -3.61 -14.26 10.41
N VAL A 36 -2.39 -14.00 9.92
CA VAL A 36 -1.36 -13.28 10.68
C VAL A 36 -1.77 -11.83 10.93
N LEU A 37 -2.30 -11.15 9.91
CA LEU A 37 -2.78 -9.77 10.04
C LEU A 37 -3.95 -9.64 11.03
N GLU A 38 -4.87 -10.61 11.03
CA GLU A 38 -6.01 -10.61 11.96
C GLU A 38 -5.57 -10.91 13.39
N LYS A 39 -4.63 -11.84 13.62
CA LYS A 39 -4.03 -12.06 14.93
C LYS A 39 -3.36 -10.79 15.46
N ALA A 40 -2.51 -10.15 14.64
CA ALA A 40 -1.85 -8.91 15.02
C ALA A 40 -2.84 -7.76 15.25
N PHE A 41 -3.97 -7.74 14.54
CA PHE A 41 -5.04 -6.76 14.75
C PHE A 41 -5.76 -6.94 16.08
N GLN A 42 -5.99 -8.19 16.51
CA GLN A 42 -6.59 -8.51 17.81
C GLN A 42 -5.68 -8.05 18.97
N GLU A 43 -4.36 -8.18 18.81
CA GLU A 43 -3.40 -7.70 19.81
C GLU A 43 -3.25 -6.18 19.79
N ASN A 44 -3.17 -5.57 18.60
CA ASN A 44 -3.05 -4.13 18.46
C ASN A 44 -3.69 -3.60 17.16
N ALA A 45 -4.87 -2.97 17.29
CA ALA A 45 -5.59 -2.36 16.18
C ALA A 45 -4.91 -1.13 15.55
N LYS A 46 -3.87 -0.58 16.20
CA LYS A 46 -3.08 0.59 15.74
C LYS A 46 -1.57 0.26 15.81
N PRO A 47 -1.05 -0.59 14.91
CA PRO A 47 0.35 -0.96 14.93
C PRO A 47 1.25 0.26 14.62
N ASN A 48 2.34 0.38 15.37
CA ASN A 48 3.35 1.42 15.16
C ASN A 48 4.17 1.16 13.87
N SER A 49 5.16 2.01 13.58
CA SER A 49 6.00 1.86 12.37
C SER A 49 6.86 0.59 12.40
N ALA A 50 7.39 0.20 13.56
CA ALA A 50 8.21 -0.99 13.74
C ALA A 50 7.41 -2.28 13.49
N VAL A 51 6.25 -2.43 14.15
CA VAL A 51 5.34 -3.58 14.00
C VAL A 51 4.88 -3.72 12.55
N ARG A 52 4.60 -2.60 11.86
CA ARG A 52 4.24 -2.65 10.42
C ARG A 52 5.39 -3.13 9.54
N LYS A 53 6.65 -2.77 9.85
CA LYS A 53 7.83 -3.25 9.11
C LYS A 53 8.04 -4.75 9.34
N GLU A 54 7.89 -5.20 10.58
CA GLU A 54 8.02 -6.61 10.92
C GLU A 54 6.97 -7.47 10.21
N LEU A 55 5.69 -7.07 10.28
CA LEU A 55 4.60 -7.74 9.55
C LEU A 55 4.82 -7.71 8.03
N ALA A 56 5.32 -6.60 7.49
CA ALA A 56 5.64 -6.49 6.07
C ALA A 56 6.72 -7.50 5.65
N GLN A 57 7.77 -7.67 6.46
CA GLN A 57 8.81 -8.67 6.21
C GLN A 57 8.28 -10.09 6.31
N GLN A 58 7.54 -10.41 7.39
CA GLN A 58 6.97 -11.75 7.59
C GLN A 58 5.99 -12.15 6.48
N LEU A 59 5.18 -11.20 6.00
CA LEU A 59 4.13 -11.46 5.02
C LEU A 59 4.58 -11.26 3.58
N ASN A 60 5.83 -10.85 3.35
CA ASN A 60 6.34 -10.45 2.04
C ASN A 60 5.43 -9.39 1.37
N MET A 61 5.05 -8.39 2.17
CA MET A 61 4.19 -7.27 1.79
C MET A 61 4.94 -5.95 1.94
N THR A 62 4.45 -4.88 1.32
CA THR A 62 4.98 -3.55 1.61
C THR A 62 4.42 -3.02 2.93
N PRO A 63 5.16 -2.20 3.69
CA PRO A 63 4.65 -1.53 4.89
C PRO A 63 3.38 -0.70 4.62
N ARG A 64 3.28 -0.16 3.40
CA ARG A 64 2.08 0.54 2.92
C ARG A 64 0.89 -0.40 2.74
N GLY A 65 1.11 -1.59 2.20
CA GLY A 65 0.07 -2.63 2.08
C GLY A 65 -0.48 -3.03 3.45
N VAL A 66 0.39 -3.25 4.44
CA VAL A 66 0.00 -3.51 5.83
C VAL A 66 -0.81 -2.32 6.39
N GLN A 67 -0.34 -1.08 6.20
CA GLN A 67 -1.08 0.11 6.66
C GLN A 67 -2.51 0.18 6.08
N VAL A 68 -2.65 -0.01 4.76
CA VAL A 68 -3.96 0.04 4.09
C VAL A 68 -4.85 -1.10 4.58
N TRP A 69 -4.30 -2.29 4.80
CA TRP A 69 -5.04 -3.40 5.37
C TRP A 69 -5.60 -3.06 6.75
N PHE A 70 -4.79 -2.50 7.66
CA PHE A 70 -5.25 -2.09 8.99
C PHE A 70 -6.29 -0.96 8.92
N GLN A 71 -6.14 -0.01 7.98
CA GLN A 71 -7.15 1.03 7.75
C GLN A 71 -8.49 0.42 7.29
N ASN A 72 -8.47 -0.46 6.28
CA ASN A 72 -9.65 -1.13 5.76
C ASN A 72 -10.29 -2.04 6.81
N ARG A 73 -9.48 -2.76 7.60
CA ARG A 73 -9.97 -3.64 8.66
C ARG A 73 -10.71 -2.87 9.75
N ARG A 74 -10.20 -1.69 10.15
CA ARG A 74 -10.88 -0.77 11.08
C ARG A 74 -12.15 -0.18 10.49
N ALA A 75 -12.15 0.21 9.22
CA ALA A 75 -13.34 0.72 8.55
C ALA A 75 -14.46 -0.33 8.53
N LYS A 76 -14.13 -1.62 8.39
CA LYS A 76 -15.09 -2.74 8.48
C LYS A 76 -15.51 -3.08 9.92
N ALA A 77 -14.72 -2.70 10.91
CA ALA A 77 -15.04 -2.93 12.32
C ALA A 77 -15.93 -1.82 12.93
N LYS A 78 -16.23 -0.77 12.16
CA LYS A 78 -17.21 0.26 12.48
C LYS A 78 -18.55 -0.11 11.86
#